data_AF-A0A1H6RAL1-F1
#
_entry.id   AF-A0A1H6RAL1-F1
#
_cell.length_a   1.000
_cell.length_b   1.000
_cell.length_c   1.000
_cell.angle_alpha   90.00
_cell.angle_beta   90.00
_cell.angle_gamma   90.00
#
_symmetry.space_group_name_H-M   'P 1'
#
loop_
_entity.id
_entity.type
_entity.pdbx_description
1 polymer ?
#
loop_
_entity_poly.entity_id
_entity_poly.type
_entity_poly.pdbx_seq_one_letter_code
_entity_poly.pdbx_strand_id
1 'polypeptide(L)'
;MNRRLGLAVVAVVLLLSTAGCLSYVTGGGEVSDERLDREPAQPYSWDTDRDAQLTLHTTDEVQAIYRVDADQRLRLYQSTGLGTEGPLDISAVRFQYANGTVISGTELRDTPDGEVEQTPDEVYVTAPADGQLAFSADATPRRLSLPVYVEGSYEVILPEDYRIDFFLFGNTAPRGAASEIVDNQVHVRWAEVTGPMVVVQYYLDRDLYVFGGAVVLLSLIGVGGLYYYRRQIDRLHDVRVQMGLDTEEDDDKK
;
A
#
# COMPACT_ATOMS: atom_id res chain seq x y z
N MET A 1 55.02 24.69 7.90
CA MET A 1 54.03 23.70 8.38
C MET A 1 52.58 23.99 7.95
N ASN A 2 52.25 25.19 7.44
CA ASN A 2 50.85 25.61 7.22
C ASN A 2 50.29 25.29 5.82
N ARG A 3 51.12 24.93 4.85
CA ARG A 3 50.67 24.62 3.47
C ARG A 3 49.94 23.27 3.35
N ARG A 4 50.40 22.27 4.10
CA ARG A 4 49.74 20.94 4.15
C ARG A 4 48.41 21.00 4.89
N LEU A 5 48.34 21.81 5.94
CA LEU A 5 47.12 22.08 6.70
C LEU A 5 46.09 22.84 5.86
N GLY A 6 46.53 23.86 5.09
CA GLY A 6 45.65 24.57 4.16
C GLY A 6 45.07 23.66 3.07
N LEU A 7 45.88 22.77 2.48
CA LEU A 7 45.40 21.80 1.49
C LEU A 7 44.42 20.78 2.09
N ALA A 8 44.65 20.34 3.33
CA ALA A 8 43.71 19.45 4.02
C ALA A 8 42.37 20.14 4.30
N VAL A 9 42.38 21.41 4.72
CA VAL A 9 41.16 22.19 4.93
C VAL A 9 40.40 22.39 3.62
N VAL A 10 41.09 22.75 2.53
CA VAL A 10 40.46 22.90 1.21
C VAL A 10 39.88 21.57 0.73
N ALA A 11 40.60 20.46 0.90
CA ALA A 11 40.09 19.13 0.54
C ALA A 11 38.85 18.75 1.35
N VAL A 12 38.82 19.03 2.67
CA VAL A 12 37.65 18.78 3.52
C VAL A 12 36.47 19.66 3.09
N VAL A 13 36.68 20.94 2.81
CA VAL A 13 35.63 21.86 2.33
C VAL A 13 35.08 21.38 0.99
N LEU A 14 35.95 20.96 0.06
CA LEU A 14 35.56 20.50 -1.27
C LEU A 14 34.78 19.18 -1.18
N LEU A 15 35.19 18.28 -0.30
CA LEU A 15 34.51 17.01 -0.03
C LEU A 15 33.16 17.24 0.66
N LEU A 16 33.06 18.19 1.60
CA LEU A 16 31.79 18.61 2.21
C LEU A 16 30.83 19.28 1.21
N SER A 17 31.34 20.00 0.22
CA SER A 17 30.52 20.63 -0.82
C SER A 17 30.09 19.69 -1.94
N THR A 18 30.77 18.56 -2.13
CA THR A 18 30.47 17.59 -3.22
C THR A 18 29.77 16.34 -2.72
N ALA A 19 30.02 15.93 -1.47
CA ALA A 19 29.15 15.00 -0.79
C ALA A 19 27.89 15.77 -0.39
N GLY A 20 26.75 15.52 -1.04
CA GLY A 20 25.44 16.09 -0.67
C GLY A 20 24.96 15.75 0.75
N CYS A 21 25.86 15.35 1.65
CA CYS A 21 25.62 14.97 3.03
C CYS A 21 25.25 16.15 3.95
N LEU A 22 25.37 17.41 3.52
CA LEU A 22 24.88 18.55 4.32
C LEU A 22 23.36 18.47 4.54
N SER A 23 22.58 17.97 3.58
CA SER A 23 21.14 17.74 3.73
C SER A 23 20.82 16.60 4.71
N TYR A 24 21.65 15.56 4.73
CA TYR A 24 21.52 14.46 5.69
C TYR A 24 21.95 14.86 7.12
N VAL A 25 22.95 15.74 7.25
CA VAL A 25 23.50 16.18 8.55
C VAL A 25 22.70 17.33 9.18
N THR A 26 21.86 18.03 8.42
CA THR A 26 20.98 19.11 8.93
C THR A 26 19.58 18.66 9.36
N GLY A 27 19.28 17.36 9.34
CA GLY A 27 18.19 16.78 10.13
C GLY A 27 16.81 16.75 9.46
N GLY A 28 16.76 16.37 8.18
CA GLY A 28 15.52 16.29 7.40
C GLY A 28 15.39 17.55 6.54
N GLY A 29 15.63 17.43 5.23
CA GLY A 29 15.38 18.55 4.33
C GLY A 29 13.90 18.91 4.35
N GLU A 30 13.56 20.18 4.12
CA GLU A 30 12.18 20.61 3.94
C GLU A 30 11.57 19.93 2.70
N VAL A 31 10.25 19.68 2.73
CA VAL A 31 9.53 19.27 1.52
C VAL A 31 9.59 20.43 0.54
N SER A 32 10.09 20.20 -0.68
CA SER A 32 10.27 21.29 -1.64
C SER A 32 8.95 21.86 -2.10
N ASP A 33 8.92 23.17 -2.35
CA ASP A 33 7.75 23.91 -2.82
C ASP A 33 7.17 23.29 -4.08
N GLU A 34 8.02 22.84 -5.01
CA GLU A 34 7.59 22.18 -6.25
C GLU A 34 6.91 20.84 -6.00
N ARG A 35 7.23 20.14 -4.90
CA ARG A 35 6.58 18.90 -4.51
C ARG A 35 5.24 19.18 -3.82
N LEU A 36 5.20 20.16 -2.91
CA LEU A 36 3.99 20.58 -2.23
C LEU A 36 2.94 21.09 -3.20
N ASP A 37 3.34 21.92 -4.17
CA ASP A 37 2.41 22.56 -5.10
C ASP A 37 2.21 21.78 -6.39
N ARG A 38 2.81 20.59 -6.52
CA ARG A 38 2.63 19.71 -7.68
C ARG A 38 1.14 19.54 -8.01
N GLU A 39 0.82 19.45 -9.30
CA GLU A 39 -0.54 19.12 -9.72
C GLU A 39 -0.83 17.65 -9.40
N PRO A 40 -1.93 17.33 -8.69
CA PRO A 40 -2.29 15.94 -8.40
C PRO A 40 -2.63 15.18 -9.70
N ALA A 41 -2.44 13.86 -9.71
CA ALA A 41 -2.73 13.03 -10.89
C ALA A 41 -4.18 13.17 -11.39
N GLN A 42 -5.11 13.32 -10.44
CA GLN A 42 -6.50 13.72 -10.69
C GLN A 42 -6.95 14.77 -9.65
N PRO A 43 -7.97 15.60 -9.94
CA PRO A 43 -8.51 16.53 -8.97
C PRO A 43 -9.04 15.83 -7.71
N TYR A 44 -8.79 16.40 -6.53
CA TYR A 44 -9.31 15.86 -5.27
C TYR A 44 -10.84 15.95 -5.18
N SER A 45 -11.47 14.86 -4.73
CA SER A 45 -12.92 14.77 -4.48
C SER A 45 -13.25 15.25 -3.08
N TRP A 46 -13.39 16.56 -2.89
CA TRP A 46 -13.68 17.15 -1.58
C TRP A 46 -15.06 16.78 -1.00
N ASP A 47 -16.02 16.43 -1.86
CA ASP A 47 -17.37 16.02 -1.46
C ASP A 47 -17.35 14.58 -0.90
N THR A 48 -16.91 14.46 0.37
CA THR A 48 -16.90 13.20 1.11
C THR A 48 -17.57 13.35 2.47
N ASP A 49 -18.42 12.38 2.80
CA ASP A 49 -19.07 12.26 4.10
C ASP A 49 -18.16 11.62 5.15
N ARG A 50 -17.00 11.09 4.75
CA ARG A 50 -16.06 10.35 5.60
C ARG A 50 -14.99 11.24 6.24
N ASP A 51 -14.45 10.77 7.35
CA ASP A 51 -13.34 11.44 8.03
C ASP A 51 -12.03 11.23 7.28
N ALA A 52 -11.89 10.09 6.59
CA ALA A 52 -10.81 9.83 5.66
C ALA A 52 -11.32 9.17 4.36
N GLN A 53 -10.88 9.68 3.21
CA GLN A 53 -11.09 9.08 1.90
C GLN A 53 -9.74 8.87 1.20
N LEU A 54 -9.48 7.63 0.79
CA LEU A 54 -8.24 7.22 0.12
C LEU A 54 -8.59 6.68 -1.27
N THR A 55 -8.17 7.38 -2.32
CA THR A 55 -8.49 7.03 -3.70
C THR A 55 -7.23 6.57 -4.41
N LEU A 56 -7.26 5.36 -4.98
CA LEU A 56 -6.19 4.82 -5.79
C LEU A 56 -6.61 4.84 -7.25
N HIS A 57 -6.05 5.75 -8.03
CA HIS A 57 -6.26 5.78 -9.49
C HIS A 57 -5.34 4.80 -10.20
N THR A 58 -4.15 4.58 -9.63
CA THR A 58 -3.15 3.63 -10.08
C THR A 58 -2.77 2.72 -8.92
N THR A 59 -1.94 1.71 -9.17
CA THR A 59 -1.51 0.80 -8.11
C THR A 59 -0.42 1.36 -7.21
N ASP A 60 0.23 2.43 -7.64
CA ASP A 60 1.46 2.98 -7.06
C ASP A 60 1.29 4.38 -6.45
N GLU A 61 0.13 5.01 -6.60
CA GLU A 61 -0.18 6.29 -5.96
C GLU A 61 -1.53 6.22 -5.24
N VAL A 62 -1.59 6.84 -4.06
CA VAL A 62 -2.83 7.08 -3.33
C VAL A 62 -3.04 8.58 -3.13
N GLN A 63 -4.25 9.04 -3.43
CA GLN A 63 -4.73 10.36 -3.08
C GLN A 63 -5.54 10.28 -1.80
N ALA A 64 -5.07 10.94 -0.75
CA ALA A 64 -5.70 10.93 0.54
C ALA A 64 -6.39 12.27 0.82
N ILE A 65 -7.56 12.22 1.43
CA ILE A 65 -8.31 13.37 1.95
C ILE A 65 -8.69 13.05 3.39
N TYR A 66 -8.30 13.92 4.33
CA TYR A 66 -8.59 13.79 5.75
C TYR A 66 -9.36 15.01 6.24
N ARG A 67 -10.43 14.79 6.99
CA ARG A 67 -11.10 15.84 7.76
C ARG A 67 -10.24 16.15 8.98
N VAL A 68 -9.94 17.44 9.17
CA VAL A 68 -9.03 17.90 10.22
C VAL A 68 -9.62 19.08 10.96
N ASP A 69 -9.33 19.16 12.25
CA ASP A 69 -9.66 20.29 13.11
C ASP A 69 -8.53 21.32 13.11
N ALA A 70 -8.83 22.54 13.53
CA ALA A 70 -7.84 23.60 13.73
C ALA A 70 -6.72 23.13 14.69
N ASP A 71 -5.47 23.48 14.35
CA ASP A 71 -4.25 23.10 15.06
C ASP A 71 -3.97 21.58 15.10
N GLN A 72 -4.74 20.76 14.39
CA GLN A 72 -4.50 19.32 14.33
C GLN A 72 -3.22 19.05 13.55
N ARG A 73 -2.27 18.38 14.22
CA ARG A 73 -0.98 17.98 13.64
C ARG A 73 -1.00 16.50 13.24
N LEU A 74 -0.94 16.24 11.94
CA LEU A 74 -0.85 14.89 11.39
C LEU A 74 0.62 14.45 11.28
N ARG A 75 0.89 13.22 11.72
CA ARG A 75 2.21 12.58 11.69
C ARG A 75 2.29 11.61 10.51
N LEU A 76 2.84 12.04 9.38
CA LEU A 76 2.89 11.27 8.14
C LEU A 76 4.21 10.51 8.02
N TYR A 77 4.15 9.19 8.21
CA TYR A 77 5.33 8.32 8.15
C TYR A 77 5.03 7.05 7.37
N GLN A 78 6.09 6.38 6.93
CA GLN A 78 6.06 5.05 6.34
C GLN A 78 7.05 4.13 7.06
N SER A 79 6.72 2.84 7.13
CA SER A 79 7.67 1.85 7.65
C SER A 79 8.77 1.62 6.63
N THR A 80 10.02 1.83 7.04
CA THR A 80 11.20 1.50 6.26
C THR A 80 11.74 0.13 6.68
N GLY A 81 12.59 -0.47 5.85
CA GLY A 81 13.16 -1.79 6.16
C GLY A 81 13.89 -1.81 7.51
N LEU A 82 14.01 -2.99 8.14
CA LEU A 82 14.68 -3.18 9.45
C LEU A 82 13.95 -2.56 10.66
N GLY A 83 12.66 -2.23 10.54
CA GLY A 83 11.85 -1.74 11.67
C GLY A 83 12.09 -0.27 11.99
N THR A 84 12.67 0.48 11.07
CA THR A 84 12.77 1.93 11.13
C THR A 84 11.55 2.59 10.49
N GLU A 85 11.36 3.87 10.76
CA GLU A 85 10.37 4.70 10.08
C GLU A 85 11.10 5.64 9.11
N GLY A 86 10.35 6.34 8.28
CA GLY A 86 10.86 7.33 7.35
C GLY A 86 9.73 8.26 6.93
N PRO A 87 10.05 9.48 6.46
CA PRO A 87 9.05 10.43 6.01
C PRO A 87 8.23 9.82 4.89
N LEU A 88 6.91 9.97 4.98
CA LEU A 88 6.04 9.67 3.86
C LEU A 88 6.36 10.65 2.72
N ASP A 89 6.58 10.14 1.51
CA ASP A 89 6.83 11.02 0.35
C ASP A 89 5.49 11.62 -0.11
N ILE A 90 5.15 12.77 0.46
CA ILE A 90 3.92 13.49 0.14
C ILE A 90 4.14 14.49 -1.00
N SER A 91 3.12 14.65 -1.84
CA SER A 91 3.11 15.67 -2.89
C SER A 91 1.69 16.18 -3.16
N ALA A 92 1.58 17.23 -3.97
CA ALA A 92 0.30 17.81 -4.37
C ALA A 92 -0.62 18.16 -3.18
N VAL A 93 -0.02 18.70 -2.11
CA VAL A 93 -0.73 19.04 -0.88
C VAL A 93 -1.74 20.14 -1.16
N ARG A 94 -2.97 19.96 -0.71
CA ARG A 94 -4.05 20.94 -0.78
C ARG A 94 -4.77 20.98 0.55
N PHE A 95 -5.26 22.16 0.93
CA PHE A 95 -6.13 22.29 2.09
C PHE A 95 -7.40 23.05 1.70
N GLN A 96 -8.55 22.48 2.04
CA GLN A 96 -9.84 23.10 1.83
C GLN A 96 -10.43 23.56 3.17
N TYR A 97 -10.68 24.86 3.29
CA TYR A 97 -11.43 25.43 4.40
C TYR A 97 -12.90 25.00 4.35
N ALA A 98 -13.60 25.04 5.49
CA ALA A 98 -15.05 24.79 5.55
C ALA A 98 -15.91 25.70 4.64
N ASN A 99 -15.38 26.84 4.17
CA ASN A 99 -16.05 27.72 3.21
C ASN A 99 -15.85 27.30 1.73
N GLY A 100 -15.09 26.23 1.47
CA GLY A 100 -14.78 25.70 0.13
C GLY A 100 -13.53 26.28 -0.53
N THR A 101 -12.87 27.27 0.10
CA THR A 101 -11.60 27.83 -0.42
C THR A 101 -10.52 26.77 -0.34
N VAL A 102 -9.82 26.53 -1.46
CA VAL A 102 -8.69 25.60 -1.53
C VAL A 102 -7.39 26.39 -1.66
N ILE A 103 -6.39 26.05 -0.85
CA ILE A 103 -5.03 26.59 -0.91
C ILE A 103 -4.01 25.50 -1.24
N SER A 104 -2.87 25.90 -1.79
CA SER A 104 -1.75 25.01 -2.08
C SER A 104 -0.96 24.62 -0.82
N GLY A 105 0.01 23.72 -0.96
CA GLY A 105 0.83 23.27 0.17
C GLY A 105 1.78 24.36 0.67
N THR A 106 2.34 25.17 -0.23
CA THR A 106 3.15 26.34 0.15
C THR A 106 2.31 27.42 0.81
N GLU A 107 1.12 27.71 0.28
CA GLU A 107 0.18 28.66 0.89
C GLU A 107 -0.23 28.20 2.30
N LEU A 108 -0.47 26.90 2.51
CA LEU A 108 -0.74 26.34 3.84
C LEU A 108 0.41 26.60 4.81
N ARG A 109 1.64 26.33 4.39
CA ARG A 109 2.85 26.54 5.21
C ARG A 109 3.10 28.02 5.52
N ASP A 110 2.66 28.93 4.65
CA ASP A 110 2.81 30.37 4.81
C ASP A 110 1.70 30.99 5.70
N THR A 111 0.68 30.22 6.07
CA THR A 111 -0.34 30.69 7.03
C THR A 111 0.25 30.77 8.46
N PRO A 112 -0.27 31.65 9.33
CA PRO A 112 0.25 31.79 10.69
C PRO A 112 0.17 30.53 11.55
N ASP A 113 -0.84 29.70 11.29
CA ASP A 113 -1.20 28.53 12.11
C ASP A 113 -0.97 27.19 11.36
N GLY A 114 -0.57 27.24 10.09
CA GLY A 114 -0.28 26.06 9.27
C GLY A 114 1.22 25.77 9.19
N GLU A 115 1.57 24.49 9.16
CA GLU A 115 2.97 24.07 9.15
C GLU A 115 3.13 22.82 8.27
N VAL A 116 4.24 22.75 7.52
CA VAL A 116 4.71 21.52 6.88
C VAL A 116 6.18 21.34 7.19
N GLU A 117 6.48 20.43 8.10
CA GLU A 117 7.83 20.18 8.61
C GLU A 117 8.23 18.74 8.32
N GLN A 118 9.41 18.54 7.73
CA GLN A 118 9.95 17.20 7.48
C GLN A 118 11.16 16.94 8.37
N THR A 119 11.16 15.77 9.01
CA THR A 119 12.30 15.24 9.76
C THR A 119 12.86 14.00 9.03
N PRO A 120 13.94 13.36 9.53
CA PRO A 120 14.45 12.12 8.95
C PRO A 120 13.49 10.93 9.05
N ASP A 121 12.49 10.98 9.93
CA ASP A 121 11.62 9.85 10.25
C ASP A 121 10.15 10.08 9.82
N GLU A 122 9.74 11.32 9.54
CA GLU A 122 8.33 11.70 9.39
C GLU A 122 8.15 13.08 8.74
N VAL A 123 6.95 13.32 8.21
CA VAL A 123 6.47 14.64 7.80
C VAL A 123 5.30 15.04 8.70
N TYR A 124 5.40 16.20 9.32
CA TYR A 124 4.31 16.80 10.09
C TYR A 124 3.56 17.81 9.23
N VAL A 125 2.24 17.73 9.27
CA VAL A 125 1.36 18.73 8.66
C VAL A 125 0.39 19.24 9.73
N THR A 126 0.42 20.53 10.01
CA THR A 126 -0.49 21.19 10.97
C THR A 126 -1.56 21.94 10.19
N ALA A 127 -2.83 21.65 10.50
CA ALA A 127 -3.97 22.30 9.85
C ALA A 127 -4.20 23.71 10.42
N PRO A 128 -4.32 24.75 9.58
CA PRO A 128 -4.49 26.13 10.05
C PRO A 128 -5.92 26.44 10.55
N ALA A 129 -6.89 25.56 10.27
CA ALA A 129 -8.29 25.72 10.62
C ALA A 129 -9.03 24.39 10.47
N ASP A 130 -10.32 24.36 10.86
CA ASP A 130 -11.21 23.24 10.54
C ASP A 130 -11.42 23.14 9.02
N GLY A 131 -11.24 21.94 8.47
CA GLY A 131 -11.32 21.72 7.03
C GLY A 131 -10.96 20.31 6.58
N GLN A 132 -10.45 20.21 5.36
CA GLN A 132 -9.97 18.97 4.78
C GLN A 132 -8.54 19.15 4.27
N LEU A 133 -7.64 18.26 4.67
CA LEU A 133 -6.28 18.16 4.16
C LEU A 133 -6.21 17.05 3.12
N ALA A 134 -5.67 17.36 1.94
CA ALA A 134 -5.45 16.39 0.88
C ALA A 134 -3.99 16.35 0.44
N PHE A 135 -3.51 15.16 0.08
CA PHE A 135 -2.18 14.96 -0.49
C PHE A 135 -2.11 13.66 -1.31
N SER A 136 -1.15 13.57 -2.23
CA SER A 136 -0.75 12.34 -2.91
C SER A 136 0.44 11.72 -2.21
N ALA A 137 0.48 10.40 -2.13
CA ALA A 137 1.62 9.64 -1.62
C ALA A 137 1.82 8.34 -2.40
N ASP A 138 3.04 7.80 -2.36
CA ASP A 138 3.35 6.50 -2.95
C ASP A 138 2.58 5.37 -2.24
N ALA A 139 2.08 4.43 -3.03
CA ALA A 139 1.40 3.22 -2.57
C ALA A 139 2.17 1.97 -3.01
N THR A 140 2.10 0.92 -2.17
CA THR A 140 2.64 -0.38 -2.59
C THR A 140 1.66 -1.03 -3.58
N PRO A 141 2.12 -1.52 -4.75
CA PRO A 141 1.26 -2.19 -5.70
C PRO A 141 0.46 -3.31 -5.07
N ARG A 142 -0.87 -3.32 -5.31
CA ARG A 142 -1.80 -4.35 -4.82
C ARG A 142 -1.98 -4.40 -3.30
N ARG A 143 -1.40 -3.44 -2.56
CA ARG A 143 -1.53 -3.35 -1.11
C ARG A 143 -1.37 -1.91 -0.64
N LEU A 144 -2.49 -1.28 -0.30
CA LEU A 144 -2.47 -0.04 0.46
C LEU A 144 -2.15 -0.35 1.93
N SER A 145 -1.26 0.42 2.54
CA SER A 145 -0.93 0.32 3.96
C SER A 145 -0.53 1.69 4.46
N LEU A 146 -1.45 2.37 5.16
CA LEU A 146 -1.20 3.68 5.75
C LEU A 146 -1.54 3.66 7.25
N PRO A 147 -0.80 4.41 8.08
CA PRO A 147 -1.23 4.71 9.43
C PRO A 147 -2.60 5.41 9.47
N VAL A 148 -3.30 5.27 10.58
CA VAL A 148 -4.53 6.01 10.85
C VAL A 148 -4.15 7.39 11.37
N TYR A 149 -4.25 8.41 10.52
CA TYR A 149 -3.93 9.79 10.90
C TYR A 149 -5.09 10.51 11.60
N VAL A 150 -6.33 10.11 11.32
CA VAL A 150 -7.56 10.64 11.92
C VAL A 150 -8.43 9.45 12.31
N GLU A 151 -8.94 9.41 13.53
CA GLU A 151 -9.89 8.36 13.93
C GLU A 151 -11.29 8.68 13.38
N GLY A 152 -12.05 7.64 13.02
CA GLY A 152 -13.41 7.80 12.53
C GLY A 152 -13.73 6.95 11.31
N SER A 153 -14.57 7.46 10.42
CA SER A 153 -15.04 6.74 9.25
C SER A 153 -14.05 6.81 8.08
N TYR A 154 -13.81 5.66 7.42
CA TYR A 154 -12.86 5.55 6.31
C TYR A 154 -13.55 5.01 5.06
N GLU A 155 -13.16 5.53 3.90
CA GLU A 155 -13.45 4.94 2.60
C GLU A 155 -12.16 4.80 1.78
N VAL A 156 -11.96 3.63 1.19
CA VAL A 156 -10.87 3.34 0.25
C VAL A 156 -11.47 2.97 -1.09
N ILE A 157 -11.16 3.74 -2.12
CA ILE A 157 -11.58 3.52 -3.50
C ILE A 157 -10.43 2.87 -4.25
N LEU A 158 -10.65 1.65 -4.72
CA LEU A 158 -9.65 0.87 -5.45
C LEU A 158 -9.62 1.25 -6.94
N PRO A 159 -8.48 1.04 -7.63
CA PRO A 159 -8.42 1.30 -9.06
C PRO A 159 -9.40 0.43 -9.84
N GLU A 160 -9.74 0.86 -11.05
CA GLU A 160 -10.59 0.09 -11.97
C GLU A 160 -10.04 -1.34 -12.19
N ASP A 161 -10.95 -2.30 -12.37
CA ASP A 161 -10.66 -3.72 -12.59
C ASP A 161 -9.95 -4.44 -11.43
N TYR A 162 -9.78 -3.78 -10.27
CA TYR A 162 -9.33 -4.42 -9.04
C TYR A 162 -10.50 -4.83 -8.14
N ARG A 163 -10.28 -5.91 -7.39
CA ARG A 163 -11.26 -6.57 -6.54
C ARG A 163 -10.65 -7.00 -5.20
N ILE A 164 -11.52 -7.31 -4.22
CA ILE A 164 -11.14 -7.67 -2.84
C ILE A 164 -11.96 -8.84 -2.25
N ASP A 165 -12.95 -9.32 -2.99
CA ASP A 165 -13.94 -10.32 -2.54
C ASP A 165 -13.39 -11.75 -2.42
N PHE A 166 -12.28 -12.06 -3.11
CA PHE A 166 -11.69 -13.40 -3.05
C PHE A 166 -10.78 -13.60 -1.82
N PHE A 167 -11.16 -14.52 -0.95
CA PHE A 167 -10.56 -14.72 0.38
C PHE A 167 -9.05 -15.01 0.43
N LEU A 168 -8.43 -15.50 -0.65
CA LEU A 168 -6.98 -15.78 -0.69
C LEU A 168 -6.15 -14.56 -1.07
N PHE A 169 -6.74 -13.58 -1.77
CA PHE A 169 -6.01 -12.44 -2.35
C PHE A 169 -6.53 -11.09 -1.84
N GLY A 170 -7.72 -11.05 -1.27
CA GLY A 170 -8.31 -9.88 -0.64
C GLY A 170 -8.15 -9.92 0.87
N ASN A 171 -7.75 -8.80 1.47
CA ASN A 171 -7.70 -8.64 2.92
C ASN A 171 -7.88 -7.18 3.32
N THR A 172 -8.57 -6.96 4.43
CA THR A 172 -8.80 -5.63 5.02
C THR A 172 -8.41 -5.66 6.49
N ALA A 173 -7.64 -4.66 6.92
CA ALA A 173 -7.41 -4.37 8.33
C ALA A 173 -7.68 -2.88 8.58
N PRO A 174 -8.41 -2.48 9.64
CA PRO A 174 -9.13 -3.35 10.58
C PRO A 174 -10.22 -4.21 9.93
N ARG A 175 -10.63 -5.30 10.58
CA ARG A 175 -11.74 -6.14 10.11
C ARG A 175 -13.07 -5.38 10.22
N GLY A 176 -14.09 -5.87 9.51
CA GLY A 176 -15.45 -5.28 9.56
C GLY A 176 -15.72 -4.24 8.48
N ALA A 177 -14.81 -4.10 7.51
CA ALA A 177 -15.06 -3.30 6.32
C ALA A 177 -16.21 -3.87 5.49
N ALA A 178 -17.07 -3.01 4.97
CA ALA A 178 -18.02 -3.36 3.92
C ALA A 178 -17.39 -3.00 2.57
N SER A 179 -17.54 -3.86 1.56
CA SER A 179 -17.12 -3.56 0.19
C SER A 179 -18.32 -3.53 -0.75
N GLU A 180 -18.34 -2.56 -1.65
CA GLU A 180 -19.35 -2.39 -2.68
C GLU A 180 -18.68 -1.98 -4.00
N ILE A 181 -19.26 -2.37 -5.14
CA ILE A 181 -18.80 -1.92 -6.45
C ILE A 181 -19.68 -0.75 -6.87
N VAL A 182 -19.06 0.41 -7.09
CA VAL A 182 -19.70 1.63 -7.61
C VAL A 182 -18.87 2.09 -8.80
N ASP A 183 -19.52 2.35 -9.94
CA ASP A 183 -18.86 2.81 -11.17
C ASP A 183 -17.62 1.98 -11.56
N ASN A 184 -17.75 0.65 -11.51
CA ASN A 184 -16.69 -0.35 -11.77
C ASN A 184 -15.50 -0.35 -10.79
N GLN A 185 -15.49 0.53 -9.79
CA GLN A 185 -14.48 0.59 -8.74
C GLN A 185 -15.01 -0.02 -7.44
N VAL A 186 -14.12 -0.61 -6.66
CA VAL A 186 -14.48 -1.16 -5.36
C VAL A 186 -14.28 -0.08 -4.30
N HIS A 187 -15.35 0.20 -3.57
CA HIS A 187 -15.35 1.07 -2.40
C HIS A 187 -15.34 0.19 -1.15
N VAL A 188 -14.27 0.30 -0.36
CA VAL A 188 -14.12 -0.39 0.92
C VAL A 188 -14.36 0.63 2.03
N ARG A 189 -15.38 0.42 2.85
CA ARG A 189 -15.87 1.38 3.83
C ARG A 189 -15.81 0.83 5.25
N TRP A 190 -15.35 1.66 6.17
CA TRP A 190 -15.45 1.44 7.61
C TRP A 190 -16.31 2.54 8.22
N ALA A 191 -17.22 2.14 9.10
CA ALA A 191 -17.99 3.10 9.89
C ALA A 191 -17.11 3.80 10.94
N GLU A 192 -16.13 3.07 11.48
CA GLU A 192 -15.25 3.53 12.54
C GLU A 192 -13.91 2.80 12.46
N VAL A 193 -12.81 3.54 12.60
CA VAL A 193 -11.42 3.07 12.57
C VAL A 193 -10.65 3.74 13.71
N THR A 194 -10.27 2.93 14.70
CA THR A 194 -9.46 3.35 15.85
C THR A 194 -8.15 2.55 15.95
N GLY A 195 -7.83 1.76 14.92
CA GLY A 195 -6.63 0.94 14.87
C GLY A 195 -5.40 1.78 14.49
N PRO A 196 -4.17 1.24 14.60
CA PRO A 196 -2.97 2.00 14.24
C PRO A 196 -2.80 2.17 12.71
N MET A 197 -3.37 1.27 11.91
CA MET A 197 -3.11 1.16 10.48
C MET A 197 -4.38 0.74 9.73
N VAL A 198 -4.54 1.27 8.52
CA VAL A 198 -5.49 0.80 7.51
C VAL A 198 -4.71 0.07 6.42
N VAL A 199 -5.07 -1.19 6.20
CA VAL A 199 -4.47 -2.06 5.19
C VAL A 199 -5.57 -2.58 4.27
N VAL A 200 -5.38 -2.39 2.97
CA VAL A 200 -6.26 -2.92 1.93
C VAL A 200 -5.42 -3.67 0.92
N GLN A 201 -5.55 -4.99 0.93
CA GLN A 201 -4.92 -5.87 -0.05
C GLN A 201 -5.95 -6.25 -1.09
N TYR A 202 -5.59 -6.08 -2.36
CA TYR A 202 -6.50 -6.20 -3.49
C TYR A 202 -5.80 -6.89 -4.67
N TYR A 203 -6.57 -7.39 -5.63
CA TYR A 203 -6.07 -8.15 -6.77
C TYR A 203 -6.73 -7.72 -8.07
N LEU A 204 -6.01 -7.89 -9.18
CA LEU A 204 -6.54 -7.61 -10.51
C LEU A 204 -7.54 -8.73 -10.86
N ASP A 205 -8.77 -8.39 -11.25
CA ASP A 205 -9.82 -9.36 -11.54
C ASP A 205 -9.36 -10.42 -12.57
N ARG A 206 -8.62 -9.97 -13.58
CA ARG A 206 -8.07 -10.85 -14.63
C ARG A 206 -7.13 -11.94 -14.10
N ASP A 207 -6.38 -11.67 -13.04
CA ASP A 207 -5.43 -12.63 -12.47
C ASP A 207 -6.16 -13.86 -11.89
N LEU A 208 -7.41 -13.69 -11.43
CA LEU A 208 -8.21 -14.78 -10.92
C LEU A 208 -8.62 -15.77 -12.02
N TYR A 209 -8.96 -15.28 -13.22
CA TYR A 209 -9.25 -16.15 -14.36
C TYR A 209 -8.03 -16.94 -14.83
N VAL A 210 -6.85 -16.30 -14.84
CA VAL A 210 -5.59 -16.97 -15.21
C VAL A 210 -5.28 -18.08 -14.20
N PHE A 211 -5.41 -17.78 -12.91
CA PHE A 211 -5.21 -18.77 -11.84
C PHE A 211 -6.22 -19.91 -11.93
N GLY A 212 -7.51 -19.60 -12.09
CA GLY A 212 -8.57 -20.59 -12.24
C GLY A 212 -8.34 -21.51 -13.45
N GLY A 213 -7.95 -20.96 -14.60
CA GLY A 213 -7.60 -21.72 -15.79
C GLY A 213 -6.41 -22.66 -15.56
N ALA A 214 -5.38 -22.19 -14.86
CA ALA A 214 -4.22 -23.01 -14.51
C ALA A 214 -4.61 -24.17 -13.56
N VAL A 215 -5.44 -23.91 -12.55
CA VAL A 215 -5.94 -24.94 -11.61
C VAL A 215 -6.73 -26.02 -12.35
N VAL A 216 -7.63 -25.62 -13.25
CA VAL A 216 -8.41 -26.57 -14.06
C VAL A 216 -7.48 -27.43 -14.93
N LEU A 217 -6.54 -26.81 -15.63
CA LEU A 217 -5.58 -27.52 -16.48
C LEU A 217 -4.73 -28.52 -15.69
N LEU A 218 -4.14 -28.10 -14.57
CA LEU A 218 -3.35 -28.97 -13.71
C LEU A 218 -4.18 -30.10 -13.10
N SER A 219 -5.43 -29.83 -12.74
CA SER A 219 -6.36 -30.84 -12.22
C SER A 219 -6.67 -31.90 -13.28
N LEU A 220 -6.89 -31.50 -14.54
CA LEU A 220 -7.10 -32.44 -15.65
C LEU A 220 -5.87 -33.32 -15.90
N ILE A 221 -4.66 -32.75 -15.84
CA ILE A 221 -3.42 -33.52 -15.96
C ILE A 221 -3.29 -34.51 -14.81
N GLY A 222 -3.53 -34.08 -13.57
CA GLY A 222 -3.47 -34.93 -12.38
C GLY A 222 -4.45 -36.09 -12.43
N VAL A 223 -5.72 -35.82 -12.76
CA VAL A 223 -6.76 -36.85 -12.89
C VAL A 223 -6.45 -37.80 -14.06
N GLY A 224 -5.99 -37.27 -15.19
CA GLY A 224 -5.60 -38.07 -16.35
C GLY A 224 -4.42 -38.99 -16.05
N GLY A 225 -3.40 -38.49 -15.35
CA GLY A 225 -2.28 -39.27 -14.87
C GLY A 225 -2.70 -40.38 -13.91
N LEU A 226 -3.52 -40.05 -12.91
CA LEU A 226 -4.03 -41.03 -11.94
C LEU A 226 -4.82 -42.15 -12.63
N TYR A 227 -5.69 -41.79 -13.59
CA TYR A 227 -6.44 -42.76 -14.38
C TYR A 227 -5.52 -43.67 -15.22
N TYR A 228 -4.50 -43.09 -15.84
CA TYR A 228 -3.51 -43.84 -16.61
C TYR A 228 -2.73 -44.85 -15.75
N TYR A 229 -2.25 -44.42 -14.57
CA TYR A 229 -1.53 -45.28 -13.64
C TYR A 229 -2.40 -46.40 -13.06
N ARG A 230 -3.67 -46.12 -12.71
CA ARG A 230 -4.61 -47.18 -12.29
C ARG A 230 -4.73 -48.27 -13.36
N ARG A 231 -4.90 -47.87 -14.63
CA ARG A 231 -5.00 -48.83 -15.73
C ARG A 231 -3.72 -49.64 -15.95
N GLN A 232 -2.54 -49.09 -15.64
CA GLN A 232 -1.29 -49.86 -15.68
C GLN A 232 -1.23 -50.89 -14.56
N ILE A 233 -1.65 -50.52 -13.34
CA ILE A 233 -1.71 -51.43 -12.20
C ILE A 233 -2.66 -52.60 -12.49
N ASP A 234 -3.84 -52.33 -13.03
CA ASP A 234 -4.83 -53.37 -13.37
C ASP A 234 -4.24 -54.37 -14.40
N ARG A 235 -3.56 -53.88 -15.44
CA ARG A 235 -2.89 -54.75 -16.42
C ARG A 235 -1.78 -55.58 -15.80
N LEU A 236 -0.99 -55.00 -14.89
CA LEU A 236 0.07 -55.72 -14.18
C LEU A 236 -0.51 -56.78 -13.23
N HIS A 237 -1.67 -56.51 -12.63
CA HIS A 237 -2.40 -57.45 -11.80
C HIS A 237 -2.93 -58.62 -12.63
N ASP A 238 -3.62 -58.36 -13.74
CA ASP A 238 -4.14 -59.41 -14.64
C ASP A 238 -3.03 -60.32 -15.18
N VAL A 239 -1.88 -59.75 -15.54
CA VAL A 239 -0.72 -60.50 -16.02
C VAL A 239 -0.14 -61.38 -14.91
N ARG A 240 -0.10 -60.90 -13.66
CA ARG A 240 0.35 -61.70 -12.49
C ARG A 240 -0.58 -62.88 -12.23
N VAL A 241 -1.90 -62.65 -12.26
CA VAL A 241 -2.92 -63.70 -12.08
C VAL A 241 -2.77 -64.77 -13.18
N GLN A 242 -2.59 -64.36 -14.44
CA GLN A 242 -2.40 -65.30 -15.55
C GLN A 242 -1.11 -66.10 -15.48
N MET A 243 -0.05 -65.55 -14.88
CA MET A 243 1.22 -66.24 -14.68
C MET A 243 1.22 -67.19 -13.47
N GLY A 244 0.09 -67.35 -12.77
CA GLY A 244 -0.06 -68.27 -11.64
C GLY A 244 0.73 -67.84 -10.40
N LEU A 245 1.02 -66.54 -10.27
CA LEU A 245 1.78 -65.96 -9.16
C LEU A 245 0.89 -65.43 -8.04
N ASP A 246 -0.42 -65.64 -8.13
CA ASP A 246 -1.38 -65.38 -7.05
C ASP A 246 -1.69 -66.72 -6.36
N THR A 247 -0.67 -67.27 -5.70
CA THR A 247 -0.85 -68.45 -4.84
C THR A 247 -1.30 -67.93 -3.48
N GLU A 248 -2.56 -68.17 -3.15
CA GLU A 248 -3.12 -67.96 -1.82
C GLU A 248 -2.23 -68.65 -0.77
N GLU A 249 -1.37 -67.90 -0.07
CA GLU A 249 -0.99 -68.24 1.31
C GLU A 249 -2.10 -67.70 2.23
N ASP A 250 -3.27 -68.35 2.15
CA ASP A 250 -4.26 -68.28 3.23
C ASP A 250 -3.75 -69.25 4.31
N ASP A 251 -2.93 -68.69 5.21
CA ASP A 251 -2.38 -69.37 6.38
C ASP A 251 -3.53 -69.79 7.31
N ASP A 252 -3.76 -71.09 7.29
CA ASP A 252 -4.64 -71.88 8.13
C ASP A 252 -4.44 -71.52 9.62
N LYS A 253 -5.33 -70.73 10.24
CA LYS A 253 -5.45 -70.64 11.71
C LYS A 253 -6.89 -70.62 12.21
N LYS A 254 -7.36 -71.83 12.52
CA LYS A 254 -8.25 -72.15 13.64
C LYS A 254 -7.55 -71.94 14.99
#